data_AF-A0A529HL24-F1
#
_entry.id   AF-A0A529HL24-F1
#
_cell.length_a   1.000
_cell.length_b   1.000
_cell.length_c   1.000
_cell.angle_alpha   90.00
_cell.angle_beta   90.00
_cell.angle_gamma   90.00
#
_symmetry.space_group_name_H-M   'P 1'
#
loop_
_entity.id
_entity.type
_entity.pdbx_description
1 polymer ?
#
loop_
_entity_poly.entity_id
_entity_poly.type
_entity_poly.pdbx_seq_one_letter_code
_entity_poly.pdbx_strand_id
1 'polypeptide(L)'
;LSDRAFVFVDGRYTLQVRSEVDLDIFAIESLIDNPPAAWIKDNLGKGARLGFDPWLHTLSEVKALRASAEQSGATLVPLDKNPIDIIWKDQPEPPVAPVEVHPIGFAGELAKDKLARLGAAIDKDGATHAVLTDPSSIAWVFNIRGGDVPHTPLALGFAILAADGKHQLFMDQRKFPRMVAAYLTQLADP
;
A
#
# COMPACT_ATOMS: atom_id res chain seq x y z
N LEU A 1 21.42 15.84 9.63
CA LEU A 1 20.07 15.24 9.61
C LEU A 1 19.84 14.34 10.80
N SER A 2 20.89 13.82 11.44
CA SER A 2 20.79 12.96 12.63
C SER A 2 20.05 13.60 13.83
N ASP A 3 19.81 14.90 13.76
CA ASP A 3 19.36 15.81 14.81
C ASP A 3 18.09 16.61 14.44
N ARG A 4 17.44 16.28 13.32
CA ARG A 4 16.23 16.99 12.85
C ARG A 4 15.13 15.99 12.47
N ALA A 5 13.88 16.32 12.80
CA ALA A 5 12.71 15.56 12.39
C ALA A 5 11.69 16.46 11.70
N PHE A 6 11.02 15.92 10.67
CA PHE A 6 10.07 16.66 9.84
C PHE A 6 8.77 15.88 9.67
N VAL A 7 7.64 16.57 9.72
CA VAL A 7 6.32 16.04 9.36
C VAL A 7 5.78 16.86 8.19
N PHE A 8 5.51 16.18 7.08
CA PHE A 8 4.97 16.81 5.88
C PHE A 8 3.45 16.64 5.87
N VAL A 9 2.71 17.75 5.72
CA VAL A 9 1.25 17.74 5.69
C VAL A 9 0.68 18.54 4.52
N ASP A 10 -0.53 18.20 4.09
CA ASP A 10 -1.30 19.05 3.18
C ASP A 10 -2.14 20.08 3.96
N GLY A 11 -2.79 20.98 3.21
CA GLY A 11 -3.57 22.10 3.76
C GLY A 11 -4.61 21.73 4.82
N ARG A 12 -5.21 20.52 4.72
CA ARG A 12 -6.26 20.04 5.64
C ARG A 12 -5.76 19.86 7.08
N TYR A 13 -4.47 19.60 7.27
CA TYR A 13 -3.92 19.22 8.57
C TYR A 13 -3.00 20.29 9.19
N THR A 14 -2.89 21.47 8.60
CA THR A 14 -1.97 22.54 9.03
C THR A 14 -2.19 23.02 10.49
N LEU A 15 -3.43 23.02 10.97
CA LEU A 15 -3.75 23.33 12.38
C LEU A 15 -3.63 22.09 13.28
N GLN A 16 -4.08 20.93 12.79
CA GLN A 16 -4.09 19.68 13.56
C GLN A 16 -2.67 19.21 13.90
N VAL A 17 -1.75 19.21 12.93
CA VAL A 17 -0.37 18.76 13.15
C VAL A 17 0.31 19.53 14.28
N ARG A 18 0.02 20.83 14.44
CA ARG A 18 0.58 21.68 15.51
C ARG A 18 0.05 21.31 16.90
N SER A 19 -1.08 20.62 16.96
CA SER A 19 -1.71 20.17 18.21
C SER A 19 -1.32 18.74 18.58
N GLU A 20 -0.83 17.95 17.62
CA GLU A 20 -0.58 16.51 17.79
C GLU A 20 0.90 16.13 17.80
N VAL A 21 1.80 17.03 17.36
CA VAL A 21 3.25 16.80 17.39
C VAL A 21 3.94 17.74 18.39
N ASP A 22 5.04 17.27 18.95
CA ASP A 22 5.94 18.12 19.73
C ASP A 22 6.75 19.03 18.79
N LEU A 23 6.48 20.34 18.85
CA LEU A 23 7.11 21.34 17.99
C LEU A 23 8.58 21.64 18.37
N ASP A 24 9.04 21.21 19.54
CA ASP A 24 10.46 21.28 19.89
C ASP A 24 11.27 20.18 19.19
N ILE A 25 10.60 19.12 18.71
CA ILE A 25 11.21 17.97 18.02
C ILE A 25 10.96 18.03 16.52
N PHE A 26 9.72 18.29 16.10
CA PHE A 26 9.28 18.19 14.71
C PHE A 26 9.07 19.56 14.07
N ALA A 27 9.75 19.79 12.95
CA ALA A 27 9.41 20.86 12.02
C ALA A 27 8.29 20.41 11.06
N ILE A 28 7.41 21.33 10.70
CA ILE A 28 6.28 21.05 9.80
C ILE A 28 6.62 21.57 8.40
N GLU A 29 6.41 20.73 7.40
CA GLU A 29 6.62 21.06 5.98
C GLU A 29 5.37 20.82 5.14
N SER A 30 5.29 21.47 3.98
CA SER A 30 4.14 21.37 3.06
C SER A 30 4.32 20.22 2.07
N LEU A 31 3.35 19.30 1.98
CA LEU A 31 3.31 18.28 0.93
C LEU A 31 3.10 18.87 -0.48
N ILE A 32 2.70 20.13 -0.60
CA ILE A 32 2.39 20.78 -1.87
C ILE A 32 3.52 21.73 -2.28
N ASP A 33 3.90 22.65 -1.40
CA ASP A 33 4.86 23.70 -1.72
C ASP A 33 6.31 23.21 -1.63
N ASN A 34 6.59 22.28 -0.71
CA ASN A 34 7.93 21.74 -0.46
C ASN A 34 7.89 20.23 -0.17
N PRO A 35 7.41 19.39 -1.10
CA PRO A 35 7.26 17.96 -0.89
C PRO A 35 8.61 17.28 -0.59
N PRO A 36 8.61 16.07 0.00
CA PRO A 36 9.84 15.38 0.41
C PRO A 36 10.93 15.32 -0.67
N ALA A 37 10.56 15.08 -1.94
CA ALA A 37 11.52 15.07 -3.03
C ALA A 37 12.17 16.45 -3.28
N ALA A 38 11.42 17.55 -3.20
CA ALA A 38 11.98 18.89 -3.31
C ALA A 38 12.84 19.22 -2.08
N TRP A 39 12.32 18.94 -0.89
CA TRP A 39 13.00 19.18 0.38
C TRP A 39 14.36 18.48 0.45
N ILE A 40 14.43 17.21 0.02
CA ILE A 40 15.66 16.41 0.00
C ILE A 40 16.77 17.08 -0.81
N LYS A 41 16.44 17.69 -1.94
CA LYS A 41 17.42 18.31 -2.84
C LYS A 41 18.21 19.42 -2.13
N ASP A 42 17.54 20.17 -1.27
CA ASP A 42 18.12 21.33 -0.60
C ASP A 42 18.67 21.01 0.80
N ASN A 43 18.37 19.81 1.33
CA ASN A 43 18.69 19.44 2.72
C ASN A 43 19.61 18.23 2.87
N LEU A 44 19.82 17.43 1.83
CA LEU A 44 20.82 16.37 1.84
C LEU A 44 22.18 16.88 1.35
N GLY A 45 23.24 16.38 1.99
CA GLY A 45 24.61 16.66 1.60
C GLY A 45 25.25 15.50 0.84
N LYS A 46 26.33 15.80 0.12
CA LYS A 46 27.14 14.81 -0.59
C LYS A 46 27.58 13.67 0.34
N GLY A 47 27.37 12.44 -0.10
CA GLY A 47 27.70 11.22 0.64
C GLY A 47 26.65 10.78 1.67
N ALA A 48 25.57 11.53 1.86
CA ALA A 48 24.48 11.13 2.74
C ALA A 48 23.76 9.88 2.21
N ARG A 49 23.23 9.07 3.13
CA ARG A 49 22.42 7.89 2.82
C ARG A 49 21.04 8.05 3.45
N LEU A 50 20.00 8.08 2.63
CA LEU A 50 18.62 8.19 3.07
C LEU A 50 17.97 6.81 3.02
N GLY A 51 17.69 6.23 4.19
CA GLY A 51 16.95 4.98 4.29
C GLY A 51 15.44 5.18 4.07
N PHE A 52 14.78 4.25 3.40
CA PHE A 52 13.31 4.21 3.30
C PHE A 52 12.79 2.77 3.36
N ASP A 53 11.55 2.60 3.82
CA ASP A 53 10.86 1.31 3.77
C ASP A 53 10.21 1.13 2.38
N PRO A 54 10.64 0.13 1.57
CA PRO A 54 10.11 -0.06 0.23
C PRO A 54 8.63 -0.47 0.18
N TRP A 55 8.04 -0.94 1.29
CA TRP A 55 6.62 -1.29 1.35
C TRP A 55 5.68 -0.08 1.47
N LEU A 56 6.22 1.09 1.84
CA LEU A 56 5.43 2.30 2.15
C LEU A 56 5.50 3.38 1.06
N HIS A 57 6.15 3.09 -0.07
CA HIS A 57 6.31 4.04 -1.17
C HIS A 57 5.88 3.46 -2.51
N THR A 58 5.23 4.28 -3.32
CA THR A 58 4.97 3.96 -4.72
C THR A 58 6.24 4.01 -5.55
N LEU A 59 6.27 3.29 -6.68
CA LEU A 59 7.40 3.33 -7.61
C LEU A 59 7.71 4.76 -8.11
N SER A 60 6.68 5.58 -8.30
CA SER A 60 6.83 6.97 -8.76
C SER A 60 7.48 7.84 -7.69
N GLU A 61 7.10 7.69 -6.42
CA GLU A 61 7.73 8.40 -5.31
C GLU A 61 9.20 7.99 -5.15
N VAL A 62 9.51 6.68 -5.18
CA VAL A 62 10.89 6.20 -5.09
C VAL A 62 11.76 6.77 -6.22
N LYS A 63 11.23 6.85 -7.45
CA LYS A 63 11.94 7.48 -8.57
C LYS A 63 12.22 8.97 -8.31
N ALA A 64 11.23 9.72 -7.82
CA ALA A 64 11.38 11.14 -7.51
C ALA A 64 12.38 11.38 -6.37
N LEU A 65 12.26 10.64 -5.26
CA LEU A 65 13.17 10.72 -4.12
C LEU A 65 14.61 10.38 -4.52
N ARG A 66 14.79 9.33 -5.34
CA ARG A 66 16.10 8.94 -5.85
C ARG A 66 16.73 10.04 -6.69
N ALA A 67 15.99 10.60 -7.64
CA ALA A 67 16.50 11.67 -8.50
C ALA A 67 16.93 12.90 -7.69
N SER A 68 16.18 13.27 -6.65
CA SER A 68 16.53 14.38 -5.76
C SER A 68 17.74 14.07 -4.86
N ALA A 69 17.85 12.84 -4.36
CA ALA A 69 19.02 12.40 -3.60
C ALA A 69 20.28 12.42 -4.48
N GLU A 70 20.20 11.93 -5.72
CA GLU A 70 21.33 11.93 -6.65
C GLU A 70 21.80 13.36 -7.00
N GLN A 71 20.87 14.30 -7.20
CA GLN A 71 21.19 15.72 -7.44
C GLN A 71 21.94 16.38 -6.27
N SER A 72 21.67 15.96 -5.04
CA SER A 72 22.37 16.44 -3.83
C SER A 72 23.65 15.62 -3.52
N GLY A 73 23.98 14.63 -4.34
CA GLY A 73 25.11 13.72 -4.12
C GLY A 73 24.89 12.71 -3.00
N ALA A 74 23.64 12.49 -2.61
CA ALA A 74 23.20 11.48 -1.64
C ALA A 74 22.75 10.19 -2.33
N THR A 75 22.46 9.16 -1.55
CA THR A 75 21.97 7.86 -2.04
C THR A 75 20.70 7.47 -1.29
N LEU A 76 19.66 7.11 -2.03
CA LEU A 76 18.45 6.51 -1.48
C LEU A 76 18.66 5.00 -1.30
N VAL A 77 18.39 4.48 -0.11
CA VAL A 77 18.71 3.11 0.31
C VAL A 77 17.43 2.40 0.79
N PRO A 78 16.97 1.33 0.12
CA PRO A 78 15.86 0.54 0.64
C PRO A 78 16.33 -0.20 1.89
N LEU A 79 15.49 -0.23 2.92
CA LEU A 79 15.74 -0.96 4.16
C LEU A 79 14.98 -2.29 4.16
N ASP A 80 15.61 -3.34 4.69
CA ASP A 80 14.98 -4.67 4.81
C ASP A 80 13.90 -4.72 5.91
N LYS A 81 13.99 -3.80 6.89
CA LYS A 81 13.06 -3.70 8.02
C LYS A 81 12.73 -2.24 8.29
N ASN A 82 11.48 -1.97 8.63
CA ASN A 82 11.07 -0.67 9.11
C ASN A 82 11.74 -0.36 10.46
N PRO A 83 12.50 0.76 10.59
CA PRO A 83 13.15 1.10 11.85
C PRO A 83 12.18 1.35 13.01
N ILE A 84 10.94 1.75 12.72
CA ILE A 84 9.90 2.01 13.74
C ILE A 84 9.41 0.69 14.36
N ASP A 85 9.18 -0.35 13.54
CA ASP A 85 8.75 -1.67 14.02
C ASP A 85 9.75 -2.29 15.00
N ILE A 86 11.05 -1.97 14.88
CA ILE A 86 12.10 -2.47 15.77
C ILE A 86 11.95 -1.91 17.19
N ILE A 87 11.43 -0.69 17.33
CA ILE A 87 11.34 0.03 18.61
C ILE A 87 9.91 0.08 19.18
N TRP A 88 8.91 -0.31 18.39
CA TRP A 88 7.49 -0.27 18.79
C TRP A 88 7.09 -1.52 19.59
N LYS A 89 7.28 -1.46 20.92
CA LYS A 89 7.10 -2.61 21.81
C LYS A 89 5.65 -3.11 21.95
N ASP A 90 4.68 -2.23 21.78
CA ASP A 90 3.25 -2.47 21.94
C ASP A 90 2.48 -2.34 20.62
N GLN A 91 3.15 -2.65 19.50
CA GLN A 91 2.54 -2.64 18.18
C GLN A 91 1.33 -3.61 18.15
N PRO A 92 0.15 -3.15 17.69
CA PRO A 92 -0.99 -4.04 17.51
C PRO A 92 -0.73 -5.11 16.45
N GLU A 93 -1.28 -6.30 16.66
CA GLU A 93 -1.24 -7.36 15.65
C GLU A 93 -1.94 -6.95 14.35
N PRO A 94 -1.51 -7.45 13.19
CA PRO A 94 -2.20 -7.25 11.93
C PRO A 94 -3.68 -7.67 12.01
N PRO A 95 -4.59 -6.91 11.39
CA PRO A 95 -6.01 -7.21 11.46
C PRO A 95 -6.35 -8.50 10.71
N VAL A 96 -7.25 -9.28 11.31
CA VAL A 96 -7.73 -10.58 10.81
C VAL A 96 -9.26 -10.63 10.82
N ALA A 97 -9.91 -9.52 10.47
CA ALA A 97 -11.36 -9.50 10.41
C ALA A 97 -11.88 -10.54 9.40
N PRO A 98 -12.96 -11.27 9.70
CA PRO A 98 -13.51 -12.24 8.76
C PRO A 98 -13.87 -11.60 7.42
N VAL A 99 -13.51 -12.30 6.34
CA VAL A 99 -13.95 -11.97 4.99
C VAL A 99 -15.37 -12.47 4.80
N GLU A 100 -16.17 -11.73 4.03
CA GLU A 100 -17.52 -12.10 3.63
C GLU A 100 -17.67 -12.05 2.12
N VAL A 101 -18.45 -12.98 1.55
CA VAL A 101 -18.80 -12.92 0.12
C VAL A 101 -19.81 -11.81 -0.10
N HIS A 102 -19.51 -10.91 -1.03
CA HIS A 102 -20.43 -9.87 -1.47
C HIS A 102 -21.49 -10.47 -2.43
N PRO A 103 -22.78 -10.48 -2.05
CA PRO A 103 -23.82 -11.14 -2.84
C PRO A 103 -23.97 -10.58 -4.25
N ILE A 104 -24.27 -11.45 -5.22
CA ILE A 104 -24.45 -11.07 -6.63
C ILE A 104 -25.55 -10.01 -6.83
N GLY A 105 -26.60 -10.02 -6.00
CA GLY A 105 -27.67 -9.01 -6.05
C GLY A 105 -27.19 -7.58 -5.78
N PHE A 106 -26.04 -7.41 -5.13
CA PHE A 106 -25.38 -6.12 -4.93
C PHE A 106 -24.21 -5.91 -5.89
N ALA A 107 -23.51 -6.99 -6.26
CA ALA A 107 -22.31 -6.92 -7.10
C ALA A 107 -22.60 -6.65 -8.59
N GLY A 108 -23.76 -7.08 -9.10
CA GLY A 108 -24.19 -6.92 -10.49
C GLY A 108 -23.47 -7.80 -11.53
N GLU A 109 -22.28 -8.33 -11.20
CA GLU A 109 -21.46 -9.19 -12.07
C GLU A 109 -20.77 -10.24 -11.20
N LEU A 110 -20.70 -11.50 -11.67
CA LEU A 110 -20.02 -12.56 -10.94
C LEU A 110 -18.49 -12.35 -10.98
N ALA A 111 -17.80 -12.70 -9.90
CA ALA A 111 -16.35 -12.59 -9.82
C ALA A 111 -15.63 -13.35 -10.95
N LYS A 112 -16.11 -14.55 -11.30
CA LYS A 112 -15.57 -15.34 -12.42
C LYS A 112 -15.62 -14.59 -13.76
N ASP A 113 -16.68 -13.80 -13.98
CA ASP A 113 -16.88 -13.07 -15.24
C ASP A 113 -15.96 -11.83 -15.27
N LYS A 114 -15.81 -11.14 -14.13
CA LYS A 114 -14.82 -10.06 -13.95
C LYS A 114 -13.42 -10.55 -14.22
N LEU A 115 -13.04 -11.68 -13.62
CA LEU A 115 -11.72 -12.29 -13.74
C LEU A 115 -11.43 -12.71 -15.18
N ALA A 116 -12.37 -13.36 -15.86
CA ALA A 116 -12.22 -13.71 -17.29
C ALA A 116 -12.05 -12.46 -18.17
N ARG A 117 -12.84 -11.41 -17.93
CA ARG A 117 -12.74 -10.15 -18.66
C ARG A 117 -11.40 -9.44 -18.41
N LEU A 118 -10.90 -9.47 -17.17
CA LEU A 118 -9.59 -8.91 -16.83
C LEU A 118 -8.45 -9.74 -17.43
N GLY A 119 -8.53 -11.07 -17.41
CA GLY A 119 -7.56 -11.96 -18.06
C GLY A 119 -7.41 -11.63 -19.55
N ALA A 120 -8.53 -11.49 -20.27
CA ALA A 120 -8.51 -11.08 -21.68
C ALA A 120 -7.93 -9.67 -21.90
N ALA A 121 -8.14 -8.74 -20.98
CA ALA A 121 -7.54 -7.41 -21.05
C ALA A 121 -6.02 -7.45 -20.83
N ILE A 122 -5.54 -8.25 -19.87
CA ILE A 122 -4.11 -8.46 -19.60
C ILE A 122 -3.42 -9.05 -20.83
N ASP A 123 -4.01 -10.08 -21.46
CA ASP A 123 -3.50 -10.70 -22.68
C ASP A 123 -3.43 -9.69 -23.85
N LYS A 124 -4.50 -8.91 -24.03
CA LYS A 124 -4.57 -7.88 -25.07
C LYS A 124 -3.45 -6.82 -24.94
N ASP A 125 -3.04 -6.51 -23.72
CA ASP A 125 -1.95 -5.58 -23.43
C ASP A 125 -0.56 -6.24 -23.54
N GLY A 126 -0.49 -7.52 -23.91
CA GLY A 126 0.75 -8.29 -24.07
C GLY A 126 1.42 -8.68 -22.74
N ALA A 127 0.70 -8.58 -21.64
CA ALA A 127 1.17 -8.99 -20.32
C ALA A 127 0.72 -10.43 -20.02
N THR A 128 1.45 -11.11 -19.14
CA THR A 128 1.03 -12.43 -18.64
C THR A 128 0.24 -12.34 -17.35
N HIS A 129 0.49 -11.30 -16.56
CA HIS A 129 -0.11 -11.11 -15.24
C HIS A 129 -0.30 -9.63 -14.91
N ALA A 130 -1.20 -9.37 -13.97
CA ALA A 130 -1.35 -8.08 -13.31
C ALA A 130 -1.30 -8.25 -11.79
N VAL A 131 -0.52 -7.40 -11.11
CA VAL A 131 -0.43 -7.38 -9.65
C VAL A 131 -1.40 -6.35 -9.09
N LEU A 132 -2.31 -6.79 -8.22
CA LEU A 132 -3.21 -5.92 -7.48
C LEU A 132 -2.70 -5.74 -6.06
N THR A 133 -2.38 -4.49 -5.72
CA THR A 133 -1.97 -4.07 -4.38
C THR A 133 -3.03 -3.24 -3.66
N ASP A 134 -4.03 -2.76 -4.39
CA ASP A 134 -5.15 -2.00 -3.82
C ASP A 134 -6.22 -2.98 -3.29
N PRO A 135 -6.49 -3.00 -1.97
CA PRO A 135 -7.48 -3.89 -1.38
C PRO A 135 -8.91 -3.63 -1.88
N SER A 136 -9.23 -2.43 -2.36
CA SER A 136 -10.54 -2.13 -2.96
C SER A 136 -10.72 -2.83 -4.31
N SER A 137 -9.65 -2.88 -5.11
CA SER A 137 -9.62 -3.62 -6.37
C SER A 137 -9.77 -5.13 -6.14
N ILE A 138 -9.09 -5.66 -5.11
CA ILE A 138 -9.20 -7.08 -4.70
C ILE A 138 -10.62 -7.40 -4.23
N ALA A 139 -11.19 -6.58 -3.34
CA ALA A 139 -12.55 -6.75 -2.85
C ALA A 139 -13.59 -6.75 -3.99
N TRP A 140 -13.40 -5.88 -4.99
CA TRP A 140 -14.30 -5.79 -6.13
C TRP A 140 -14.17 -6.97 -7.09
N VAL A 141 -12.95 -7.39 -7.45
CA VAL A 141 -12.74 -8.44 -8.45
C VAL A 141 -13.19 -9.81 -7.94
N PHE A 142 -12.94 -10.10 -6.67
CA PHE A 142 -13.34 -11.36 -6.04
C PHE A 142 -14.75 -11.32 -5.44
N ASN A 143 -15.50 -10.20 -5.54
CA ASN A 143 -16.77 -10.03 -4.83
C ASN A 143 -16.69 -10.43 -3.36
N ILE A 144 -15.73 -9.86 -2.62
CA ILE A 144 -15.59 -10.05 -1.18
C ILE A 144 -15.56 -8.71 -0.45
N ARG A 145 -15.81 -8.73 0.86
CA ARG A 145 -15.66 -7.60 1.79
C ARG A 145 -14.93 -8.07 3.05
N GLY A 146 -14.39 -7.13 3.81
CA GLY A 146 -13.72 -7.40 5.08
C GLY A 146 -13.90 -6.25 6.07
N GLY A 147 -13.20 -6.35 7.20
CA GLY A 147 -13.25 -5.35 8.28
C GLY A 147 -11.87 -4.93 8.78
N ASP A 148 -10.82 -5.10 7.96
CA ASP A 148 -9.45 -4.80 8.40
C ASP A 148 -9.16 -3.29 8.45
N VAL A 149 -9.93 -2.49 7.70
CA VAL A 149 -9.80 -1.03 7.65
C VAL A 149 -11.05 -0.40 8.25
N PRO A 150 -10.92 0.43 9.30
CA PRO A 150 -12.07 1.15 9.86
C PRO A 150 -12.83 1.94 8.80
N HIS A 151 -14.16 1.89 8.85
CA HIS A 151 -15.09 2.59 7.96
C HIS A 151 -15.01 2.23 6.46
N THR A 152 -14.17 1.28 6.06
CA THR A 152 -14.05 0.85 4.67
C THR A 152 -14.05 -0.68 4.62
N PRO A 153 -15.01 -1.34 3.93
CA PRO A 153 -15.24 -2.78 4.06
C PRO A 153 -14.21 -3.62 3.27
N LEU A 154 -12.94 -3.51 3.64
CA LEU A 154 -11.79 -4.06 2.94
C LEU A 154 -11.14 -5.16 3.77
N ALA A 155 -10.69 -6.19 3.06
CA ALA A 155 -9.76 -7.18 3.58
C ALA A 155 -8.38 -6.91 2.97
N LEU A 156 -7.36 -6.76 3.80
CA LEU A 156 -6.00 -6.51 3.36
C LEU A 156 -5.38 -7.80 2.78
N GLY A 157 -4.81 -7.67 1.60
CA GLY A 157 -4.14 -8.74 0.87
C GLY A 157 -3.57 -8.24 -0.47
N PHE A 158 -3.01 -9.16 -1.24
CA PHE A 158 -2.51 -8.92 -2.61
C PHE A 158 -3.12 -9.95 -3.55
N ALA A 159 -3.18 -9.65 -4.85
CA ALA A 159 -3.55 -10.65 -5.84
C ALA A 159 -2.66 -10.55 -7.08
N ILE A 160 -2.42 -11.70 -7.71
CA ILE A 160 -1.80 -11.79 -9.02
C ILE A 160 -2.85 -12.39 -9.95
N LEU A 161 -3.38 -11.56 -10.84
CA LEU A 161 -4.27 -12.00 -11.89
C LEU A 161 -3.44 -12.46 -13.07
N ALA A 162 -3.89 -13.52 -13.74
CA ALA A 162 -3.20 -14.13 -14.87
C ALA A 162 -4.03 -13.86 -16.13
N ALA A 163 -3.36 -13.63 -17.25
CA ALA A 163 -4.00 -13.52 -18.56
C ALA A 163 -4.73 -14.83 -18.92
N ASP A 164 -4.07 -15.95 -18.63
CA ASP A 164 -4.58 -17.30 -18.74
C ASP A 164 -4.15 -18.14 -17.52
N GLY A 165 -4.93 -19.15 -17.18
CA GLY A 165 -4.67 -20.03 -16.04
C GLY A 165 -5.19 -19.50 -14.70
N LYS A 166 -4.49 -19.85 -13.62
CA LYS A 166 -4.96 -19.60 -12.26
C LYS A 166 -4.50 -18.24 -11.73
N HIS A 167 -5.42 -17.53 -11.10
CA HIS A 167 -5.11 -16.36 -10.29
C HIS A 167 -4.55 -16.78 -8.93
N GLN A 168 -3.80 -15.89 -8.28
CA GLN A 168 -3.30 -16.09 -6.91
C GLN A 168 -3.84 -14.99 -6.02
N LEU A 169 -4.32 -15.36 -4.84
CA LEU A 169 -4.74 -14.43 -3.81
C LEU A 169 -3.85 -14.64 -2.59
N PHE A 170 -3.32 -13.56 -2.04
CA PHE A 170 -2.44 -13.57 -0.87
C PHE A 170 -3.13 -12.82 0.25
N MET A 171 -3.68 -13.57 1.20
CA MET A 171 -4.39 -13.03 2.34
C MET A 171 -4.23 -13.97 3.53
N ASP A 172 -4.28 -13.44 4.75
CA ASP A 172 -4.20 -14.27 5.95
C ASP A 172 -5.37 -15.26 6.01
N GLN A 173 -5.06 -16.55 6.03
CA GLN A 173 -6.03 -17.65 6.02
C GLN A 173 -6.96 -17.63 7.24
N ARG A 174 -6.55 -16.99 8.36
CA ARG A 174 -7.41 -16.79 9.53
C ARG A 174 -8.65 -15.96 9.21
N LYS A 175 -8.62 -15.19 8.11
CA LYS A 175 -9.74 -14.38 7.63
C LYS A 175 -10.80 -15.19 6.87
N PHE A 176 -10.60 -16.48 6.59
CA PHE A 176 -11.48 -17.26 5.73
C PHE A 176 -12.39 -18.24 6.48
N PRO A 177 -13.68 -17.87 6.71
CA PRO A 177 -14.71 -18.85 7.01
C PRO A 177 -14.80 -19.93 5.93
N ARG A 178 -15.27 -21.14 6.29
CA ARG A 178 -15.35 -22.30 5.37
C ARG A 178 -16.01 -21.98 4.03
N MET A 179 -17.13 -21.24 4.05
CA MET A 179 -17.86 -20.87 2.84
C MET A 179 -17.07 -19.92 1.94
N VAL A 180 -16.31 -19.00 2.54
CA VAL A 180 -15.47 -18.04 1.83
C VAL A 180 -14.25 -18.74 1.25
N ALA A 181 -13.60 -19.63 2.00
CA ALA A 181 -12.50 -20.45 1.49
C ALA A 181 -12.97 -21.26 0.26
N ALA A 182 -14.09 -21.97 0.38
CA ALA A 182 -14.65 -22.74 -0.74
C ALA A 182 -15.02 -21.86 -1.95
N TYR A 183 -15.51 -20.65 -1.71
CA TYR A 183 -15.80 -19.68 -2.76
C TYR A 183 -14.53 -19.20 -3.47
N LEU A 184 -13.49 -18.81 -2.72
CA LEU A 184 -12.25 -18.26 -3.27
C LEU A 184 -11.41 -19.33 -3.99
N THR A 185 -11.36 -20.58 -3.51
CA THR A 185 -10.64 -21.68 -4.18
C THR A 185 -11.19 -22.00 -5.58
N GLN A 186 -12.43 -21.59 -5.89
CA GLN A 186 -12.99 -21.72 -7.24
C GLN A 186 -12.48 -20.63 -8.20
N LEU A 187 -11.88 -19.55 -7.68
CA LEU A 187 -11.53 -18.33 -8.43
C LEU A 187 -10.02 -18.10 -8.49
N ALA A 188 -9.28 -18.49 -7.45
CA ALA A 188 -7.84 -18.32 -7.33
C ALA A 188 -7.26 -19.44 -6.45
N ASP A 189 -5.93 -19.55 -6.43
CA ASP A 189 -5.20 -20.24 -5.38
C ASP A 189 -4.99 -19.22 -4.22
N PRO A 190 -5.71 -19.36 -3.08
CA PRO A 190 -5.73 -18.37 -2.01
C PRO A 190 -4.76 -18.66 -0.85
#